data_AF-A0A7L0W062-F1
#
_entry.id   AF-A0A7L0W062-F1
#
_cell.length_a   1.000
_cell.length_b   1.000
_cell.length_c   1.000
_cell.angle_alpha   90.00
_cell.angle_beta   90.00
_cell.angle_gamma   90.00
#
_symmetry.space_group_name_H-M   'P 1'
#
loop_
_entity.id
_entity.type
_entity.pdbx_description
1 polymer ?
#
loop_
_entity_poly.entity_id
_entity_poly.type
_entity_poly.pdbx_seq_one_letter_code
_entity_poly.pdbx_strand_id
1 'polypeptide(L)'
;EGMGPIHLNEIDCTGFEKSITDCKFNTESQGCNHEEDAAVRCNVPAMGFQNQLRLSGGRNPYEGRVEVLAERNGTLRWGTICSQGWSTVEAMVVCRQLGLGFASHAFQETWYWHGDVSADSVVMSGVKCSGTEMSLAHCRHDGAHVSCPRGGGRFGAGVSCSETAPDLVLNAELVEQTAYLEDRPMFMLQCALEENCLASSAANTSLTSGYRRLLRFSSQIHNNGQSDFRPKNGRHAWVWHDCHRHYHSMEVFTHYDLLNLNGTKVAEGHKASFCLEDTECEADVQKQYECANFGEQGITLGCWDVYRHDIDCQWIDITDVPPGDYLFQVIINPNYEVAESDYSNNVMKCRSRYDGQRIWMYNCHTGGSFSEETEQKFDHFSGLTNNKVS
;
A
#
# COMPACT_ATOMS: atom_id res chain seq x y z
N GLU A 1 6.95 -11.72 -7.00
CA GLU A 1 5.98 -12.48 -7.79
C GLU A 1 4.95 -11.54 -8.39
N GLY A 2 4.39 -11.88 -9.54
CA GLY A 2 3.23 -11.19 -10.12
C GLY A 2 1.91 -11.72 -9.53
N MET A 3 0.79 -11.21 -10.04
CA MET A 3 -0.53 -11.76 -9.77
C MET A 3 -1.38 -11.68 -11.04
N GLY A 4 -2.12 -12.75 -11.35
CA GLY A 4 -3.05 -12.81 -12.47
C GLY A 4 -2.54 -13.64 -13.64
N PRO A 5 -2.78 -13.24 -14.90
CA PRO A 5 -2.48 -14.08 -16.05
C PRO A 5 -0.97 -14.11 -16.38
N ILE A 6 -0.43 -15.32 -16.56
CA ILE A 6 0.90 -15.53 -17.15
C ILE A 6 0.74 -15.47 -18.68
N HIS A 7 1.23 -14.39 -19.29
CA HIS A 7 1.01 -14.10 -20.71
C HIS A 7 1.98 -14.78 -21.67
N LEU A 8 3.26 -14.91 -21.30
CA LEU A 8 4.33 -15.39 -22.17
C LEU A 8 5.10 -16.51 -21.46
N ASN A 9 5.40 -17.58 -22.19
CA ASN A 9 6.18 -18.71 -21.70
C ASN A 9 7.27 -19.09 -22.74
N GLU A 10 8.37 -19.70 -22.29
CA GLU A 10 9.46 -20.21 -23.14
C GLU A 10 9.91 -19.23 -24.24
N ILE A 11 10.22 -17.99 -23.84
CA ILE A 11 10.62 -16.92 -24.77
C ILE A 11 11.99 -17.23 -25.37
N ASP A 12 12.05 -17.29 -26.70
CA ASP A 12 13.24 -17.57 -27.52
C ASP A 12 13.45 -16.42 -28.51
N CYS A 13 14.18 -15.40 -28.07
CA CYS A 13 14.53 -14.23 -28.87
C CYS A 13 15.80 -14.46 -29.71
N THR A 14 15.83 -13.93 -30.93
CA THR A 14 17.04 -13.91 -31.77
C THR A 14 18.06 -12.86 -31.31
N GLY A 15 17.60 -11.83 -30.59
CA GLY A 15 18.40 -10.71 -30.08
C GLY A 15 18.34 -9.45 -30.98
N PHE A 16 17.55 -9.47 -32.06
CA PHE A 16 17.38 -8.33 -32.96
C PHE A 16 15.97 -7.73 -32.92
N GLU A 17 15.06 -8.36 -32.19
CA GLU A 17 13.72 -7.87 -31.92
C GLU A 17 13.77 -6.53 -31.18
N LYS A 18 12.81 -5.65 -31.46
CA LYS A 18 12.72 -4.33 -30.79
C LYS A 18 11.89 -4.39 -29.51
N SER A 19 11.07 -5.43 -29.37
CA SER A 19 10.20 -5.68 -28.23
C SER A 19 10.21 -7.17 -27.92
N ILE A 20 10.06 -7.52 -26.64
CA ILE A 20 9.91 -8.91 -26.20
C ILE A 20 8.67 -9.58 -26.79
N THR A 21 7.63 -8.80 -27.12
CA THR A 21 6.40 -9.28 -27.76
C THR A 21 6.60 -9.76 -29.19
N ASP A 22 7.73 -9.40 -29.83
CA ASP A 22 8.07 -9.81 -31.18
C ASP A 22 8.91 -11.11 -31.19
N CYS A 23 9.39 -11.56 -30.03
CA CYS A 23 10.13 -12.81 -29.91
C CYS A 23 9.20 -14.01 -30.13
N LYS A 24 9.79 -15.17 -30.45
CA LYS A 24 9.04 -16.42 -30.44
C LYS A 24 8.78 -16.83 -28.99
N PHE A 25 7.55 -17.22 -28.68
CA PHE A 25 7.16 -17.71 -27.36
C PHE A 25 6.09 -18.80 -27.48
N ASN A 26 5.92 -19.57 -26.41
CA ASN A 26 4.84 -20.53 -26.26
C ASN A 26 3.62 -19.83 -25.64
N THR A 27 2.43 -20.07 -26.19
CA THR A 27 1.16 -19.54 -25.67
C THR A 27 0.56 -20.41 -24.57
N GLU A 28 1.03 -21.64 -24.41
CA GLU A 28 0.62 -22.52 -23.32
C GLU A 28 1.39 -22.17 -22.05
N SER A 29 0.68 -21.60 -21.07
CA SER A 29 1.18 -21.33 -19.71
C SER A 29 0.63 -22.32 -18.67
N GLN A 30 -0.08 -23.36 -19.13
CA GLN A 30 -0.69 -24.34 -18.25
C GLN A 30 0.39 -25.22 -17.61
N GLY A 31 0.67 -24.97 -16.33
CA GLY A 31 1.74 -25.61 -15.58
C GLY A 31 2.72 -24.63 -14.94
N CYS A 32 2.73 -23.36 -15.41
CA CYS A 32 3.48 -22.29 -14.76
C CYS A 32 2.70 -21.67 -13.60
N ASN A 33 3.43 -21.17 -12.62
CA ASN A 33 2.93 -20.38 -11.50
C ASN A 33 3.77 -19.10 -11.32
N HIS A 34 3.41 -18.25 -10.36
CA HIS A 34 4.08 -16.97 -10.16
C HIS A 34 5.47 -17.09 -9.51
N GLU A 35 5.81 -18.23 -8.89
CA GLU A 35 7.19 -18.51 -8.44
C GLU A 35 8.18 -18.56 -9.62
N GLU A 36 7.69 -18.81 -10.84
CA GLU A 36 8.46 -18.90 -12.07
C GLU A 36 8.51 -17.58 -12.87
N ASP A 37 7.98 -16.48 -12.34
CA ASP A 37 7.95 -15.19 -13.04
C ASP A 37 9.38 -14.70 -13.37
N ALA A 38 9.63 -14.46 -14.66
CA ALA A 38 10.94 -14.07 -15.16
C ALA A 38 11.26 -12.59 -14.86
N ALA A 39 12.50 -12.32 -14.43
CA ALA A 39 13.00 -10.98 -14.12
C ALA A 39 14.34 -10.66 -14.82
N VAL A 40 14.63 -9.37 -15.01
CA VAL A 40 15.89 -8.89 -15.62
C VAL A 40 16.58 -7.85 -14.75
N ARG A 41 17.92 -7.85 -14.75
CA ARG A 41 18.76 -6.82 -14.13
C ARG A 41 19.60 -6.13 -15.21
N CYS A 42 19.17 -4.94 -15.61
CA CYS A 42 19.81 -4.18 -16.68
C CYS A 42 21.00 -3.36 -16.15
N ASN A 43 22.00 -3.15 -17.00
CA ASN A 43 23.10 -2.21 -16.71
C ASN A 43 22.63 -0.77 -16.97
N VAL A 44 22.48 0.02 -15.92
CA VAL A 44 22.13 1.45 -15.99
C VAL A 44 23.39 2.29 -15.74
N PRO A 45 23.67 3.34 -16.53
CA PRO A 45 24.85 4.18 -16.34
C PRO A 45 24.80 4.89 -14.97
N ALA A 46 25.95 4.94 -14.29
CA ALA A 46 26.07 5.66 -13.03
C ALA A 46 25.97 7.17 -13.27
N MET A 47 24.86 7.77 -12.83
CA MET A 47 24.54 9.19 -13.08
C MET A 47 25.26 10.17 -12.13
N GLY A 48 26.03 9.68 -11.15
CA GLY A 48 26.82 10.51 -10.24
C GLY A 48 26.02 11.30 -9.18
N PHE A 49 24.70 11.09 -9.06
CA PHE A 49 23.83 11.78 -8.09
C PHE A 49 24.21 11.55 -6.62
N GLN A 50 24.99 10.50 -6.34
CA GLN A 50 25.46 10.17 -4.99
C GLN A 50 26.40 11.22 -4.39
N ASN A 51 27.08 12.01 -5.21
CA ASN A 51 28.06 12.98 -4.71
C ASN A 51 27.42 14.20 -4.01
N GLN A 52 26.10 14.36 -4.11
CA GLN A 52 25.36 15.48 -3.53
C GLN A 52 24.54 15.09 -2.29
N LEU A 53 24.56 13.82 -1.89
CA LEU A 53 23.78 13.29 -0.77
C LEU A 53 24.61 12.25 0.00
N ARG A 54 24.53 12.25 1.32
CA ARG A 54 25.15 11.20 2.15
C ARG A 54 24.30 10.86 3.36
N LEU A 55 24.52 9.66 3.90
CA LEU A 55 24.07 9.29 5.24
C LEU A 55 25.18 9.59 6.24
N SER A 56 24.84 10.28 7.32
CA SER A 56 25.76 10.65 8.40
C SER A 56 25.24 10.09 9.72
N GLY A 57 26.14 9.52 10.51
CA GLY A 57 25.78 8.73 11.69
C GLY A 57 25.40 7.31 11.33
N GLY A 58 24.31 6.80 11.93
CA GLY A 58 23.91 5.40 11.76
C GLY A 58 24.74 4.43 12.59
N ARG A 59 24.21 3.23 12.84
CA ARG A 59 24.99 2.10 13.38
C ARG A 59 25.68 1.31 12.27
N ASN A 60 25.20 1.45 11.04
CA ASN A 60 25.71 0.78 9.85
C ASN A 60 25.57 1.69 8.61
N PRO A 61 26.18 1.34 7.46
CA PRO A 61 26.16 2.18 6.26
C PRO A 61 24.79 2.35 5.58
N TYR A 62 23.79 1.57 5.95
CA TYR A 62 22.44 1.58 5.35
C TYR A 62 21.47 2.50 6.10
N GLU A 63 21.88 3.09 7.21
CA GLU A 63 21.03 4.01 7.96
C GLU A 63 21.78 5.27 8.36
N GLY A 64 21.03 6.35 8.53
CA GLY A 64 21.61 7.59 9.06
C GLY A 64 20.76 8.81 8.77
N ARG A 65 21.24 9.94 9.29
CA ARG A 65 20.68 11.25 8.99
C ARG A 65 21.03 11.62 7.56
N VAL A 66 20.03 12.09 6.81
CA VAL A 66 20.22 12.51 5.42
C VAL A 66 20.83 13.90 5.41
N GLU A 67 22.01 14.00 4.80
CA GLU A 67 22.70 15.26 4.58
C GLU A 67 22.85 15.49 3.08
N VAL A 68 22.58 16.73 2.63
CA VAL A 68 22.71 17.13 1.22
C VAL A 68 23.73 18.25 1.09
N LEU A 69 24.49 18.22 -0.01
CA LEU A 69 25.47 19.24 -0.33
C LEU A 69 24.77 20.39 -1.04
N ALA A 70 24.65 21.53 -0.37
CA ALA A 70 23.95 22.70 -0.89
C ALA A 70 24.88 23.93 -0.94
N GLU A 71 24.66 24.79 -1.92
CA GLU A 71 25.35 26.07 -2.00
C GLU A 71 24.68 27.09 -1.07
N ARG A 72 25.45 27.60 -0.10
CA ARG A 72 25.01 28.66 0.83
C ARG A 72 26.06 29.76 0.84
N ASN A 73 25.66 30.97 0.49
CA ASN A 73 26.51 32.16 0.43
C ASN A 73 27.80 31.95 -0.40
N GLY A 74 27.69 31.28 -1.57
CA GLY A 74 28.83 31.01 -2.46
C GLY A 74 29.78 29.92 -2.00
N THR A 75 29.44 29.16 -0.94
CA THR A 75 30.20 28.00 -0.47
C THR A 75 29.33 26.75 -0.42
N LEU A 76 29.83 25.64 -0.95
CA LEU A 76 29.19 24.34 -0.81
C LEU A 76 29.35 23.85 0.64
N ARG A 77 28.24 23.52 1.28
CA ARG A 77 28.21 23.01 2.65
C ARG A 77 27.20 21.88 2.77
N TRP A 78 27.53 20.91 3.62
CA TRP A 78 26.60 19.88 4.02
C TRP A 78 25.55 20.47 4.96
N GLY A 79 24.32 20.01 4.82
CA GLY A 79 23.24 20.38 5.72
C GLY A 79 22.16 19.31 5.79
N THR A 80 21.29 19.45 6.78
CA THR A 80 20.14 18.56 6.99
C THR A 80 18.93 18.96 6.16
N ILE A 81 17.99 18.03 6.06
CA ILE A 81 16.68 18.22 5.43
C ILE A 81 15.63 18.37 6.52
N CYS A 82 14.66 19.26 6.32
CA CYS A 82 13.52 19.38 7.22
C CYS A 82 12.73 18.07 7.26
N SER A 83 12.49 17.57 8.47
CA SER A 83 11.76 16.32 8.69
C SER A 83 10.23 16.45 8.58
N GLN A 84 9.70 17.66 8.49
CA GLN A 84 8.25 17.87 8.44
C GLN A 84 7.69 17.31 7.13
N GLY A 85 6.79 16.32 7.24
CA GLY A 85 6.20 15.64 6.09
C GLY A 85 7.09 14.57 5.46
N TRP A 86 8.25 14.28 6.06
CA TRP A 86 9.16 13.22 5.59
C TRP A 86 8.52 11.84 5.78
N SER A 87 8.44 11.07 4.70
CA SER A 87 7.81 9.75 4.65
C SER A 87 8.70 8.70 3.99
N THR A 88 8.22 7.46 3.97
CA THR A 88 8.84 6.31 3.30
C THR A 88 9.07 6.56 1.81
N VAL A 89 8.20 7.33 1.14
CA VAL A 89 8.34 7.66 -0.28
C VAL A 89 9.58 8.52 -0.55
N GLU A 90 9.83 9.55 0.27
CA GLU A 90 11.07 10.33 0.15
C GLU A 90 12.29 9.48 0.50
N ALA A 91 12.18 8.60 1.50
CA ALA A 91 13.24 7.67 1.88
C ALA A 91 13.59 6.70 0.73
N MET A 92 12.61 6.22 -0.04
CA MET A 92 12.84 5.37 -1.21
C MET A 92 13.72 6.06 -2.24
N VAL A 93 13.46 7.35 -2.51
CA VAL A 93 14.29 8.15 -3.43
C VAL A 93 15.71 8.27 -2.89
N VAL A 94 15.91 8.47 -1.58
CA VAL A 94 17.24 8.54 -0.96
C VAL A 94 17.99 7.21 -1.08
N CYS A 95 17.38 6.10 -0.68
CA CYS A 95 18.01 4.78 -0.72
C CYS A 95 18.39 4.38 -2.15
N ARG A 96 17.49 4.63 -3.12
CA ARG A 96 17.77 4.39 -4.54
C ARG A 96 18.84 5.33 -5.09
N GLN A 97 18.82 6.62 -4.74
CA GLN A 97 19.85 7.58 -5.17
C GLN A 97 21.24 7.12 -4.71
N LEU A 98 21.35 6.60 -3.47
CA LEU A 98 22.58 6.05 -2.89
C LEU A 98 22.92 4.63 -3.36
N GLY A 99 22.05 3.98 -4.12
CA GLY A 99 22.25 2.60 -4.56
C GLY A 99 22.24 1.59 -3.41
N LEU A 100 21.44 1.84 -2.38
CA LEU A 100 21.28 1.02 -1.16
C LEU A 100 19.95 0.23 -1.15
N GLY A 101 19.34 0.04 -2.32
CA GLY A 101 18.06 -0.64 -2.47
C GLY A 101 16.84 0.21 -2.11
N PHE A 102 15.90 -0.41 -1.39
CA PHE A 102 14.65 0.17 -0.91
C PHE A 102 14.84 0.88 0.43
N ALA A 103 13.90 1.75 0.79
CA ALA A 103 13.79 2.21 2.16
C ALA A 103 13.17 1.12 3.02
N SER A 104 13.67 0.92 4.23
CA SER A 104 12.99 0.13 5.27
C SER A 104 12.24 1.07 6.24
N HIS A 105 12.83 2.22 6.56
CA HIS A 105 12.23 3.21 7.46
C HIS A 105 12.55 4.65 7.05
N ALA A 106 11.62 5.55 7.35
CA ALA A 106 11.80 6.99 7.30
C ALA A 106 11.68 7.60 8.70
N PHE A 107 12.64 8.45 9.08
CA PHE A 107 12.71 9.04 10.40
C PHE A 107 12.54 10.55 10.32
N GLN A 108 11.65 11.09 11.16
CA GLN A 108 11.48 12.54 11.32
C GLN A 108 12.36 13.13 12.43
N GLU A 109 12.94 12.28 13.28
CA GLU A 109 13.83 12.69 14.34
C GLU A 109 15.04 11.77 14.38
N THR A 110 16.22 12.37 14.40
CA THR A 110 17.52 11.67 14.26
C THR A 110 18.46 12.02 15.41
N TRP A 111 17.92 12.41 16.57
CA TRP A 111 18.70 12.86 17.73
C TRP A 111 19.68 11.81 18.27
N TYR A 112 19.40 10.52 18.01
CA TYR A 112 20.19 9.38 18.45
C TYR A 112 21.36 9.04 17.51
N TRP A 113 21.40 9.60 16.30
CA TRP A 113 22.54 9.46 15.40
C TRP A 113 23.52 10.61 15.60
N HIS A 114 24.74 10.24 15.98
CA HIS A 114 25.86 11.18 16.00
C HIS A 114 26.20 11.60 14.57
N GLY A 115 26.47 12.89 14.35
CA GLY A 115 27.00 13.34 13.07
C GLY A 115 27.72 14.67 13.24
N ASP A 116 28.31 15.16 12.17
CA ASP A 116 29.06 16.41 12.22
C ASP A 116 28.11 17.59 12.48
N VAL A 117 28.34 18.29 13.58
CA VAL A 117 27.58 19.48 14.00
C VAL A 117 27.67 20.58 12.95
N SER A 118 28.73 20.59 12.13
CA SER A 118 28.88 21.54 11.02
C SER A 118 27.74 21.44 9.98
N ALA A 119 27.07 20.29 9.92
CA ALA A 119 25.97 20.01 8.99
C ALA A 119 24.57 20.16 9.63
N ASP A 120 24.45 20.62 10.88
CA ASP A 120 23.15 20.69 11.57
C ASP A 120 22.18 21.71 10.96
N SER A 121 22.64 22.70 10.19
CA SER A 121 21.75 23.67 9.54
C SER A 121 20.84 23.01 8.51
N VAL A 122 19.56 23.40 8.47
CA VAL A 122 18.61 22.93 7.45
C VAL A 122 18.89 23.62 6.12
N VAL A 123 19.12 22.84 5.08
CA VAL A 123 19.43 23.33 3.72
C VAL A 123 18.36 22.99 2.69
N MET A 124 17.41 22.13 3.01
CA MET A 124 16.28 21.76 2.15
C MET A 124 15.01 21.54 2.99
N SER A 125 13.85 22.00 2.52
CA SER A 125 12.55 21.82 3.19
C SER A 125 11.42 21.56 2.20
N GLY A 126 10.28 21.09 2.72
CA GLY A 126 9.07 20.87 1.94
C GLY A 126 9.21 19.76 0.90
N VAL A 127 10.13 18.81 1.13
CA VAL A 127 10.40 17.72 0.19
C VAL A 127 9.18 16.82 0.10
N LYS A 128 8.64 16.69 -1.11
CA LYS A 128 7.57 15.77 -1.44
C LYS A 128 7.89 15.06 -2.75
N CYS A 129 8.10 13.75 -2.66
CA CYS A 129 8.40 12.91 -3.80
C CYS A 129 7.14 12.18 -4.27
N SER A 130 7.11 11.85 -5.56
CA SER A 130 6.19 10.87 -6.15
C SER A 130 6.67 9.43 -5.94
N GLY A 131 7.98 9.23 -5.73
CA GLY A 131 8.63 7.94 -5.57
C GLY A 131 9.39 7.48 -6.83
N THR A 132 9.22 8.18 -7.96
CA THR A 132 9.88 7.85 -9.24
C THR A 132 11.14 8.67 -9.51
N GLU A 133 11.42 9.66 -8.67
CA GLU A 133 12.54 10.58 -8.87
C GLU A 133 13.89 9.86 -8.75
N MET A 134 14.82 10.19 -9.65
CA MET A 134 16.18 9.62 -9.63
C MET A 134 17.10 10.27 -8.59
N SER A 135 16.71 11.44 -8.06
CA SER A 135 17.44 12.14 -6.99
C SER A 135 16.47 12.96 -6.16
N LEU A 136 16.82 13.18 -4.90
CA LEU A 136 16.00 13.95 -3.97
C LEU A 136 15.81 15.42 -4.42
N ALA A 137 16.78 15.96 -5.15
CA ALA A 137 16.70 17.31 -5.72
C ALA A 137 15.68 17.42 -6.87
N HIS A 138 15.21 16.30 -7.43
CA HIS A 138 14.15 16.29 -8.45
C HIS A 138 12.75 16.23 -7.85
N CYS A 139 12.62 15.89 -6.56
CA CYS A 139 11.35 15.96 -5.87
C CYS A 139 10.88 17.41 -5.74
N ARG A 140 9.58 17.62 -5.53
CA ARG A 140 9.08 18.96 -5.23
C ARG A 140 9.64 19.41 -3.88
N HIS A 141 10.23 20.61 -3.81
CA HIS A 141 10.75 21.19 -2.57
C HIS A 141 10.74 22.73 -2.62
N ASP A 142 10.96 23.41 -1.49
CA ASP A 142 10.80 24.88 -1.35
C ASP A 142 11.90 25.74 -2.03
N GLY A 143 12.80 25.11 -2.80
CA GLY A 143 13.94 25.80 -3.42
C GLY A 143 14.88 26.46 -2.41
N ALA A 144 15.23 27.73 -2.66
CA ALA A 144 16.20 28.48 -1.83
C ALA A 144 15.63 28.98 -0.50
N HIS A 145 14.30 29.13 -0.40
CA HIS A 145 13.63 29.65 0.80
C HIS A 145 13.26 28.50 1.73
N VAL A 146 14.21 28.08 2.54
CA VAL A 146 14.04 26.97 3.49
C VAL A 146 13.30 27.42 4.73
N SER A 147 12.19 26.76 5.05
CA SER A 147 11.41 26.97 6.28
C SER A 147 11.26 25.64 7.01
N CYS A 148 11.70 25.58 8.26
CA CYS A 148 11.55 24.37 9.08
C CYS A 148 11.31 24.74 10.54
N PRO A 149 10.04 24.73 11.01
CA PRO A 149 9.69 25.04 12.39
C PRO A 149 10.37 24.14 13.44
N ARG A 150 10.62 22.88 13.07
CA ARG A 150 11.30 21.88 13.91
C ARG A 150 12.83 22.05 13.96
N GLY A 151 13.41 22.89 13.12
CA GLY A 151 14.86 23.08 13.04
C GLY A 151 15.58 21.94 12.31
N GLY A 152 16.91 21.91 12.43
CA GLY A 152 17.80 20.93 11.78
C GLY A 152 18.62 20.13 12.78
N GLY A 153 19.58 19.34 12.26
CA GLY A 153 20.46 18.51 13.07
C GLY A 153 19.70 17.34 13.68
N ARG A 154 19.39 17.40 14.97
CA ARG A 154 18.67 16.34 15.72
C ARG A 154 17.23 16.11 15.25
N PHE A 155 16.64 17.11 14.62
CA PHE A 155 15.29 17.04 14.04
C PHE A 155 15.33 16.93 12.50
N GLY A 156 16.50 16.64 11.93
CA GLY A 156 16.65 16.42 10.50
C GLY A 156 16.00 15.10 10.06
N ALA A 157 15.72 14.99 8.77
CA ALA A 157 15.23 13.76 8.18
C ALA A 157 16.29 12.64 8.19
N GLY A 158 15.82 11.40 8.31
CA GLY A 158 16.66 10.21 8.36
C GLY A 158 16.05 9.05 7.57
N VAL A 159 16.89 8.10 7.21
CA VAL A 159 16.46 6.87 6.52
C VAL A 159 17.17 5.64 7.06
N SER A 160 16.55 4.49 6.87
CA SER A 160 17.21 3.20 6.86
C SER A 160 16.83 2.50 5.56
N CYS A 161 17.79 1.82 4.95
CA CYS A 161 17.69 1.17 3.65
C CYS A 161 17.87 -0.35 3.76
N SER A 162 17.36 -1.08 2.77
CA SER A 162 17.44 -2.54 2.67
C SER A 162 17.48 -2.94 1.20
N GLU A 163 18.15 -4.04 0.88
CA GLU A 163 18.19 -4.58 -0.49
C GLU A 163 16.84 -5.18 -0.92
N THR A 164 15.97 -5.53 0.03
CA THR A 164 14.66 -6.15 -0.19
C THR A 164 13.54 -5.37 0.51
N ALA A 165 12.33 -5.49 -0.03
CA ALA A 165 11.09 -5.00 0.57
C ALA A 165 9.92 -5.98 0.28
N PRO A 166 8.88 -6.04 1.13
CA PRO A 166 7.64 -6.76 0.83
C PRO A 166 6.85 -6.07 -0.29
N ASP A 167 5.80 -6.73 -0.80
CA ASP A 167 4.90 -6.18 -1.83
C ASP A 167 3.49 -6.73 -1.61
N LEU A 168 2.56 -5.88 -1.18
CA LEU A 168 1.22 -6.31 -0.82
C LEU A 168 0.22 -6.14 -1.96
N VAL A 169 -0.46 -7.22 -2.31
CA VAL A 169 -1.47 -7.23 -3.39
C VAL A 169 -2.77 -7.84 -2.91
N LEU A 170 -3.89 -7.16 -3.18
CA LEU A 170 -5.22 -7.69 -2.90
C LEU A 170 -5.66 -8.66 -4.00
N ASN A 171 -6.17 -9.83 -3.61
CA ASN A 171 -6.86 -10.71 -4.55
C ASN A 171 -8.23 -10.12 -4.96
N ALA A 172 -8.25 -9.44 -6.11
CA ALA A 172 -9.44 -8.79 -6.65
C ALA A 172 -10.57 -9.77 -7.02
N GLU A 173 -10.21 -10.97 -7.50
CA GLU A 173 -11.19 -12.00 -7.87
C GLU A 173 -11.95 -12.49 -6.65
N LEU A 174 -11.26 -12.73 -5.53
CA LEU A 174 -11.90 -13.16 -4.28
C LEU A 174 -12.91 -12.12 -3.77
N VAL A 175 -12.57 -10.83 -3.87
CA VAL A 175 -13.51 -9.74 -3.52
C VAL A 175 -14.77 -9.83 -4.38
N GLU A 176 -14.62 -9.96 -5.70
CA GLU A 176 -15.76 -10.06 -6.62
C GLU A 176 -16.65 -11.27 -6.31
N GLN A 177 -16.05 -12.43 -6.05
CA GLN A 177 -16.75 -13.69 -5.80
C GLN A 177 -17.47 -13.75 -4.44
N THR A 178 -16.95 -13.05 -3.44
CA THR A 178 -17.43 -13.12 -2.05
C THR A 178 -18.27 -11.91 -1.64
N ALA A 179 -18.54 -10.98 -2.55
CA ALA A 179 -19.33 -9.80 -2.27
C ALA A 179 -20.83 -10.10 -2.11
N TYR A 180 -21.45 -9.66 -1.01
CA TYR A 180 -22.90 -9.75 -0.81
C TYR A 180 -23.43 -8.69 0.18
N LEU A 181 -24.76 -8.53 0.19
CA LEU A 181 -25.46 -7.67 1.15
C LEU A 181 -26.01 -8.49 2.31
N GLU A 182 -25.86 -7.96 3.53
CA GLU A 182 -26.50 -8.47 4.73
C GLU A 182 -27.22 -7.33 5.47
N ASP A 183 -28.51 -7.52 5.77
CA ASP A 183 -29.23 -6.65 6.71
C ASP A 183 -29.11 -7.25 8.12
N ARG A 184 -28.27 -6.65 8.97
CA ARG A 184 -27.96 -7.18 10.31
C ARG A 184 -28.57 -6.29 11.40
N PRO A 185 -29.29 -6.87 12.38
CA PRO A 185 -29.90 -6.11 13.46
C PRO A 185 -28.84 -5.54 14.42
N MET A 186 -29.11 -4.35 14.96
CA MET A 186 -28.17 -3.61 15.81
C MET A 186 -27.72 -4.37 17.06
N PHE A 187 -28.57 -5.22 17.67
CA PHE A 187 -28.20 -5.99 18.85
C PHE A 187 -27.04 -6.99 18.59
N MET A 188 -26.81 -7.37 17.33
CA MET A 188 -25.66 -8.21 16.93
C MET A 188 -24.42 -7.40 16.55
N LEU A 189 -24.55 -6.07 16.45
CA LEU A 189 -23.52 -5.15 15.98
C LEU A 189 -22.96 -4.27 17.09
N GLN A 190 -23.19 -4.62 18.36
CA GLN A 190 -22.71 -3.83 19.49
C GLN A 190 -21.18 -3.66 19.45
N CYS A 191 -20.48 -4.76 19.19
CA CYS A 191 -19.03 -4.78 19.00
C CYS A 191 -18.57 -3.83 17.89
N ALA A 192 -19.14 -4.02 16.70
CA ALA A 192 -18.84 -3.19 15.53
C ALA A 192 -19.14 -1.70 15.73
N LEU A 193 -20.14 -1.36 16.55
CA LEU A 193 -20.44 0.03 16.90
C LEU A 193 -19.37 0.61 17.84
N GLU A 194 -18.94 -0.15 18.84
CA GLU A 194 -17.89 0.25 19.79
C GLU A 194 -16.53 0.43 19.09
N GLU A 195 -16.27 -0.36 18.06
CA GLU A 195 -15.03 -0.34 17.27
C GLU A 195 -15.09 0.58 16.04
N ASN A 196 -16.14 1.40 15.93
CA ASN A 196 -16.35 2.37 14.84
C ASN A 196 -16.37 1.76 13.43
N CYS A 197 -16.87 0.53 13.28
CA CYS A 197 -17.00 -0.18 12.01
C CYS A 197 -18.32 0.08 11.27
N LEU A 198 -19.17 0.96 11.79
CA LEU A 198 -20.48 1.31 11.21
C LEU A 198 -20.50 2.78 10.79
N ALA A 199 -21.39 3.12 9.85
CA ALA A 199 -21.56 4.50 9.44
C ALA A 199 -22.09 5.35 10.61
N SER A 200 -21.81 6.66 10.59
CA SER A 200 -22.14 7.56 11.71
C SER A 200 -23.63 7.61 12.08
N SER A 201 -24.54 7.30 11.14
CA SER A 201 -25.98 7.19 11.42
C SER A 201 -26.35 6.01 12.33
N ALA A 202 -25.47 5.01 12.46
CA ALA A 202 -25.67 3.86 13.35
C ALA A 202 -25.80 4.29 14.82
N ALA A 203 -25.13 5.37 15.23
CA ALA A 203 -25.22 5.92 16.59
C ALA A 203 -26.64 6.35 16.97
N ASN A 204 -27.48 6.70 15.98
CA ASN A 204 -28.88 7.10 16.18
C ASN A 204 -29.87 5.99 15.85
N THR A 205 -29.39 4.77 15.56
CA THR A 205 -30.23 3.63 15.19
C THR A 205 -30.66 2.85 16.43
N SER A 206 -31.93 2.44 16.52
CA SER A 206 -32.46 1.66 17.65
C SER A 206 -31.71 0.33 17.84
N LEU A 207 -31.19 0.09 19.04
CA LEU A 207 -30.48 -1.16 19.36
C LEU A 207 -31.38 -2.41 19.28
N THR A 208 -32.68 -2.28 19.53
CA THR A 208 -33.61 -3.41 19.64
C THR A 208 -34.36 -3.74 18.35
N SER A 209 -34.54 -2.75 17.46
CA SER A 209 -35.36 -2.88 16.25
C SER A 209 -34.68 -2.37 14.98
N GLY A 210 -33.53 -1.70 15.12
CA GLY A 210 -32.80 -1.15 14.00
C GLY A 210 -31.96 -2.20 13.28
N TYR A 211 -31.71 -1.93 12.01
CA TYR A 211 -30.90 -2.76 11.12
C TYR A 211 -29.87 -1.88 10.43
N ARG A 212 -28.72 -2.48 10.11
CA ARG A 212 -27.72 -1.91 9.22
C ARG A 212 -27.59 -2.78 7.99
N ARG A 213 -27.45 -2.14 6.83
CA ARG A 213 -27.17 -2.83 5.57
C ARG A 213 -25.69 -2.82 5.31
N LEU A 214 -25.09 -4.00 5.26
CA LEU A 214 -23.65 -4.19 5.19
C LEU A 214 -23.29 -4.81 3.84
N LEU A 215 -22.42 -4.14 3.08
CA LEU A 215 -21.74 -4.71 1.93
C LEU A 215 -20.52 -5.48 2.41
N ARG A 216 -20.63 -6.81 2.47
CA ARG A 216 -19.56 -7.71 2.89
C ARG A 216 -18.78 -8.24 1.70
N PHE A 217 -17.51 -8.56 1.93
CA PHE A 217 -16.57 -9.13 0.96
C PHE A 217 -15.36 -9.67 1.71
N SER A 218 -14.62 -10.64 1.16
CA SER A 218 -13.37 -11.10 1.76
C SER A 218 -12.19 -10.27 1.23
N SER A 219 -11.21 -9.99 2.09
CA SER A 219 -9.93 -9.43 1.70
C SER A 219 -8.84 -10.47 1.88
N GLN A 220 -8.20 -10.90 0.79
CA GLN A 220 -6.99 -11.73 0.85
C GLN A 220 -5.83 -10.88 0.36
N ILE A 221 -4.87 -10.62 1.25
CA ILE A 221 -3.71 -9.78 0.99
C ILE A 221 -2.49 -10.69 0.90
N HIS A 222 -1.89 -10.75 -0.28
CA HIS A 222 -0.67 -11.50 -0.54
C HIS A 222 0.57 -10.68 -0.26
N ASN A 223 1.67 -11.31 0.14
CA ASN A 223 3.00 -10.71 0.11
C ASN A 223 3.85 -11.34 -1.01
N ASN A 224 3.88 -10.66 -2.15
CA ASN A 224 4.56 -11.10 -3.37
C ASN A 224 5.94 -10.44 -3.53
N GLY A 225 6.47 -9.83 -2.48
CA GLY A 225 7.68 -9.01 -2.53
C GLY A 225 8.97 -9.82 -2.51
N GLN A 226 9.92 -9.35 -1.70
CA GLN A 226 11.26 -9.95 -1.56
C GLN A 226 11.65 -10.21 -0.10
N SER A 227 10.76 -9.87 0.83
CA SER A 227 10.94 -10.07 2.27
C SER A 227 9.59 -10.03 2.97
N ASP A 228 9.54 -10.45 4.23
CA ASP A 228 8.31 -10.41 5.03
C ASP A 228 7.81 -8.98 5.23
N PHE A 229 6.48 -8.82 5.16
CA PHE A 229 5.82 -7.60 5.59
C PHE A 229 5.71 -7.60 7.11
N ARG A 230 6.14 -6.50 7.75
CA ARG A 230 6.17 -6.39 9.21
C ARG A 230 5.52 -5.09 9.68
N PRO A 231 4.77 -5.11 10.80
CA PRO A 231 4.21 -3.89 11.36
C PRO A 231 5.33 -2.93 11.77
N LYS A 232 5.12 -1.64 11.53
CA LYS A 232 6.10 -0.58 11.82
C LYS A 232 6.59 -0.58 13.26
N ASN A 233 5.68 -0.84 14.20
CA ASN A 233 5.96 -0.84 15.63
C ASN A 233 5.89 -2.26 16.20
N GLY A 234 6.71 -2.54 17.22
CA GLY A 234 6.62 -3.78 17.97
C GLY A 234 5.42 -3.81 18.93
N ARG A 235 5.30 -4.92 19.66
CA ARG A 235 4.22 -5.28 20.59
C ARG A 235 3.71 -4.18 21.53
N HIS A 236 4.55 -3.23 21.90
CA HIS A 236 4.20 -2.13 22.81
C HIS A 236 3.17 -1.15 22.24
N ALA A 237 3.01 -1.10 20.92
CA ALA A 237 2.07 -0.23 20.24
C ALA A 237 0.82 -0.97 19.73
N TRP A 238 0.77 -2.29 19.86
CA TRP A 238 -0.34 -3.09 19.35
C TRP A 238 -1.56 -2.92 20.26
N VAL A 239 -2.73 -2.80 19.65
CA VAL A 239 -3.99 -2.55 20.35
C VAL A 239 -4.77 -3.86 20.41
N TRP A 240 -5.23 -4.24 21.60
CA TRP A 240 -6.09 -5.40 21.77
C TRP A 240 -7.50 -5.08 21.25
N HIS A 241 -8.07 -5.98 20.48
CA HIS A 241 -9.40 -5.84 19.92
C HIS A 241 -10.34 -6.84 20.59
N ASP A 242 -11.28 -6.34 21.41
CA ASP A 242 -12.14 -7.19 22.24
C ASP A 242 -13.08 -8.07 21.42
N CYS A 243 -13.52 -7.57 20.26
CA CYS A 243 -14.44 -8.29 19.38
C CYS A 243 -13.76 -9.42 18.63
N HIS A 244 -12.49 -9.23 18.24
CA HIS A 244 -11.72 -10.25 17.52
C HIS A 244 -10.87 -11.13 18.44
N ARG A 245 -10.71 -10.72 19.72
CA ARG A 245 -9.96 -11.44 20.76
C ARG A 245 -8.50 -11.71 20.37
N HIS A 246 -7.89 -10.76 19.68
CA HIS A 246 -6.46 -10.75 19.39
C HIS A 246 -5.94 -9.31 19.28
N TYR A 247 -4.62 -9.16 19.25
CA TYR A 247 -3.98 -7.87 19.05
C TYR A 247 -3.98 -7.51 17.56
N HIS A 248 -4.15 -6.23 17.28
CA HIS A 248 -3.90 -5.66 15.97
C HIS A 248 -2.61 -4.84 16.00
N SER A 249 -1.72 -5.10 15.03
CA SER A 249 -0.39 -4.48 14.96
C SER A 249 -0.32 -3.25 14.06
N MET A 250 -1.36 -3.04 13.23
CA MET A 250 -1.55 -1.84 12.42
C MET A 250 -2.95 -1.28 12.63
N GLU A 251 -3.02 0.03 12.89
CA GLU A 251 -4.28 0.75 13.07
C GLU A 251 -4.95 0.98 11.71
N VAL A 252 -4.25 1.56 10.73
CA VAL A 252 -4.79 1.77 9.39
C VAL A 252 -4.06 0.91 8.38
N PHE A 253 -4.55 -0.31 8.16
CA PHE A 253 -4.00 -1.20 7.14
C PHE A 253 -4.75 -1.13 5.80
N THR A 254 -6.07 -0.90 5.83
CA THR A 254 -6.87 -0.74 4.60
C THR A 254 -7.88 0.38 4.69
N HIS A 255 -8.11 1.07 3.58
CA HIS A 255 -9.34 1.86 3.36
C HIS A 255 -10.32 1.08 2.50
N TYR A 256 -11.58 1.00 2.94
CA TYR A 256 -12.68 0.44 2.19
C TYR A 256 -13.61 1.58 1.78
N ASP A 257 -13.63 1.92 0.51
CA ASP A 257 -14.37 3.07 0.03
C ASP A 257 -15.42 2.68 -1.00
N LEU A 258 -16.61 3.27 -0.86
CA LEU A 258 -17.59 3.31 -1.93
C LEU A 258 -17.66 4.74 -2.44
N LEU A 259 -17.33 4.93 -3.71
CA LEU A 259 -17.26 6.21 -4.39
C LEU A 259 -18.40 6.32 -5.41
N ASN A 260 -18.87 7.53 -5.67
CA ASN A 260 -19.63 7.76 -6.90
C ASN A 260 -18.70 7.76 -8.12
N LEU A 261 -19.28 7.80 -9.32
CA LEU A 261 -18.52 7.87 -10.58
C LEU A 261 -17.69 9.14 -10.76
N ASN A 262 -17.92 10.18 -9.93
CA ASN A 262 -17.08 11.38 -9.90
C ASN A 262 -15.86 11.24 -8.98
N GLY A 263 -15.70 10.09 -8.32
CA GLY A 263 -14.60 9.80 -7.38
C GLY A 263 -14.79 10.36 -5.98
N THR A 264 -15.97 10.88 -5.62
CA THR A 264 -16.23 11.35 -4.24
C THR A 264 -16.75 10.19 -3.38
N LYS A 265 -16.18 10.02 -2.19
CA LYS A 265 -16.64 9.03 -1.20
C LYS A 265 -18.11 9.25 -0.85
N VAL A 266 -18.93 8.21 -1.02
CA VAL A 266 -20.35 8.17 -0.61
C VAL A 266 -20.59 7.30 0.62
N ALA A 267 -19.72 6.32 0.85
CA ALA A 267 -19.63 5.57 2.09
C ALA A 267 -18.18 5.14 2.30
N GLU A 268 -17.83 4.95 3.56
CA GLU A 268 -16.51 4.51 3.99
C GLU A 268 -16.71 3.36 4.98
N GLY A 269 -16.19 2.19 4.62
CA GLY A 269 -16.04 1.08 5.53
C GLY A 269 -14.78 1.29 6.35
N HIS A 270 -14.89 0.96 7.62
CA HIS A 270 -13.77 1.02 8.52
C HIS A 270 -13.47 -0.40 8.95
N LYS A 271 -12.29 -0.87 8.55
CA LYS A 271 -11.63 -1.91 9.31
C LYS A 271 -10.53 -1.26 10.11
N ALA A 272 -10.91 -0.90 11.33
CA ALA A 272 -10.17 0.03 12.19
C ALA A 272 -8.81 -0.49 12.62
N SER A 273 -8.48 -1.77 12.39
CA SER A 273 -7.16 -2.35 12.68
C SER A 273 -7.06 -3.81 12.24
N PHE A 274 -5.83 -4.28 12.02
CA PHE A 274 -5.53 -5.61 11.49
C PHE A 274 -4.51 -6.35 12.35
N CYS A 275 -4.81 -7.62 12.59
CA CYS A 275 -3.83 -8.66 12.85
C CYS A 275 -3.15 -8.99 11.51
N LEU A 276 -1.83 -9.22 11.54
CA LEU A 276 -1.08 -9.66 10.36
C LEU A 276 -0.56 -11.07 10.62
N GLU A 277 -1.08 -12.05 9.89
CA GLU A 277 -0.67 -13.46 10.02
C GLU A 277 -0.65 -14.21 8.70
N ASP A 278 0.04 -15.36 8.72
CA ASP A 278 0.10 -16.25 7.56
C ASP A 278 -1.09 -17.20 7.57
N THR A 279 -2.21 -16.78 6.96
CA THR A 279 -3.41 -17.62 6.91
C THR A 279 -3.14 -18.88 6.10
N GLU A 280 -2.56 -18.74 4.91
CA GLU A 280 -2.13 -19.79 3.99
C GLU A 280 -0.93 -19.30 3.18
N CYS A 281 -0.18 -20.24 2.60
CA CYS A 281 1.00 -19.95 1.80
C CYS A 281 1.05 -20.85 0.57
N GLU A 282 1.91 -20.50 -0.38
CA GLU A 282 2.26 -21.39 -1.48
C GLU A 282 2.87 -22.71 -0.96
N ALA A 283 2.80 -23.76 -1.78
CA ALA A 283 2.89 -25.16 -1.32
C ALA A 283 4.18 -25.51 -0.55
N ASP A 284 5.28 -24.83 -0.86
CA ASP A 284 6.60 -25.07 -0.27
C ASP A 284 7.00 -24.03 0.80
N VAL A 285 6.14 -23.06 1.10
CA VAL A 285 6.40 -22.00 2.08
C VAL A 285 5.75 -22.34 3.43
N GLN A 286 6.52 -22.21 4.51
CA GLN A 286 6.03 -22.44 5.87
C GLN A 286 5.50 -21.15 6.49
N LYS A 287 4.31 -21.24 7.09
CA LYS A 287 3.72 -20.18 7.93
C LYS A 287 4.62 -19.87 9.11
N GLN A 288 4.80 -18.58 9.40
CA GLN A 288 5.64 -18.07 10.48
C GLN A 288 4.89 -17.17 11.46
N TYR A 289 3.94 -16.35 10.97
CA TYR A 289 3.23 -15.36 11.77
C TYR A 289 1.85 -15.86 12.18
N GLU A 290 1.50 -15.64 13.45
CA GLU A 290 0.22 -16.03 14.04
C GLU A 290 -0.14 -15.03 15.14
N CYS A 291 -1.35 -14.47 15.10
CA CYS A 291 -1.76 -13.45 16.06
C CYS A 291 -2.16 -14.01 17.43
N ALA A 292 -2.50 -15.30 17.49
CA ALA A 292 -2.87 -15.98 18.72
C ALA A 292 -1.75 -15.90 19.76
N ASN A 293 -2.14 -15.89 21.05
CA ASN A 293 -1.20 -15.88 22.18
C ASN A 293 -0.19 -14.71 22.17
N PHE A 294 -0.59 -13.56 21.60
CA PHE A 294 0.30 -12.41 21.42
C PHE A 294 1.54 -12.80 20.59
N GLY A 295 1.35 -13.61 19.54
CA GLY A 295 2.43 -14.04 18.66
C GLY A 295 3.04 -12.89 17.86
N GLU A 296 4.14 -13.18 17.17
CA GLU A 296 4.72 -12.22 16.22
C GLU A 296 3.79 -12.04 15.02
N GLN A 297 3.65 -10.80 14.56
CA GLN A 297 2.78 -10.45 13.43
C GLN A 297 3.60 -10.05 12.20
N GLY A 298 3.04 -10.34 11.03
CA GLY A 298 3.62 -10.09 9.72
C GLY A 298 2.95 -10.97 8.66
N ILE A 299 3.35 -10.78 7.41
CA ILE A 299 2.98 -11.66 6.29
C ILE A 299 4.28 -12.12 5.64
N THR A 300 4.54 -13.42 5.70
CA THR A 300 5.74 -14.05 5.14
C THR A 300 5.73 -13.95 3.61
N LEU A 301 6.90 -13.85 3.00
CA LEU A 301 7.04 -13.92 1.54
C LEU A 301 6.38 -15.21 0.98
N GLY A 302 5.51 -15.08 -0.01
CA GLY A 302 4.78 -16.21 -0.60
C GLY A 302 3.58 -16.70 0.25
N CYS A 303 3.21 -15.94 1.27
CA CYS A 303 2.01 -16.17 2.08
C CYS A 303 0.99 -15.05 1.90
N TRP A 304 -0.24 -15.31 2.36
CA TRP A 304 -1.30 -14.32 2.38
C TRP A 304 -2.11 -14.36 3.68
N ASP A 305 -2.64 -13.20 4.02
CA ASP A 305 -3.56 -13.01 5.14
C ASP A 305 -4.99 -12.90 4.62
N VAL A 306 -5.90 -13.77 5.10
CA VAL A 306 -7.30 -13.80 4.67
C VAL A 306 -8.22 -13.31 5.76
N TYR A 307 -8.83 -12.16 5.47
CA TYR A 307 -9.96 -11.66 6.21
C TYR A 307 -11.27 -11.98 5.50
N ARG A 308 -11.90 -13.06 5.94
CA ARG A 308 -13.13 -13.59 5.35
C ARG A 308 -14.32 -12.67 5.55
N HIS A 309 -15.24 -12.69 4.58
CA HIS A 309 -16.48 -11.91 4.53
C HIS A 309 -17.39 -12.06 5.77
N ASP A 310 -17.27 -13.14 6.54
CA ASP A 310 -18.09 -13.42 7.72
C ASP A 310 -17.55 -12.82 9.03
N ILE A 311 -16.33 -12.30 9.03
CA ILE A 311 -15.71 -11.65 10.19
C ILE A 311 -16.37 -10.28 10.45
N ASP A 312 -16.38 -9.83 11.70
CA ASP A 312 -16.85 -8.49 12.05
C ASP A 312 -15.94 -7.41 11.46
N CYS A 313 -16.51 -6.23 11.18
CA CYS A 313 -15.85 -5.09 10.53
C CYS A 313 -15.33 -5.36 9.10
N GLN A 314 -15.65 -6.51 8.51
CA GLN A 314 -15.30 -6.85 7.13
C GLN A 314 -16.44 -6.46 6.17
N TRP A 315 -16.73 -5.16 6.11
CA TRP A 315 -17.79 -4.59 5.27
C TRP A 315 -17.63 -3.09 5.03
N ILE A 316 -18.46 -2.56 4.13
CA ILE A 316 -18.87 -1.14 4.11
C ILE A 316 -20.32 -1.07 4.58
N ASP A 317 -20.62 -0.22 5.57
CA ASP A 317 -22.01 0.07 5.96
C ASP A 317 -22.63 1.00 4.92
N ILE A 318 -23.58 0.46 4.15
CA ILE A 318 -24.25 1.16 3.05
C ILE A 318 -25.70 1.51 3.37
N THR A 319 -26.08 1.54 4.65
CA THR A 319 -27.47 1.81 5.09
C THR A 319 -28.01 3.14 4.55
N ASP A 320 -27.15 4.17 4.48
CA ASP A 320 -27.53 5.51 4.04
C ASP A 320 -27.27 5.75 2.54
N VAL A 321 -26.75 4.74 1.82
CA VAL A 321 -26.41 4.86 0.41
C VAL A 321 -27.67 4.60 -0.42
N PRO A 322 -28.07 5.50 -1.34
CA PRO A 322 -29.19 5.26 -2.23
C PRO A 322 -28.83 4.24 -3.33
N PRO A 323 -29.80 3.69 -4.06
CA PRO A 323 -29.53 2.92 -5.27
C PRO A 323 -28.79 3.76 -6.33
N GLY A 324 -27.86 3.13 -7.06
CA GLY A 324 -27.04 3.79 -8.07
C GLY A 324 -25.87 2.95 -8.57
N ASP A 325 -25.06 3.57 -9.42
CA ASP A 325 -23.79 3.02 -9.90
C ASP A 325 -22.63 3.69 -9.16
N TYR A 326 -21.72 2.88 -8.65
CA TYR A 326 -20.63 3.26 -7.76
C TYR A 326 -19.32 2.57 -8.15
N LEU A 327 -18.21 3.14 -7.71
CA LEU A 327 -16.92 2.48 -7.69
C LEU A 327 -16.65 1.97 -6.28
N PHE A 328 -16.39 0.68 -6.15
CA PHE A 328 -15.88 0.10 -4.91
C PHE A 328 -14.36 0.10 -4.97
N GLN A 329 -13.71 0.52 -3.90
CA GLN A 329 -12.26 0.63 -3.83
C GLN A 329 -11.75 0.06 -2.51
N VAL A 330 -10.65 -0.68 -2.58
CA VAL A 330 -9.85 -1.06 -1.43
C VAL A 330 -8.43 -0.55 -1.64
N ILE A 331 -7.85 0.08 -0.63
CA ILE A 331 -6.46 0.56 -0.66
C ILE A 331 -5.72 -0.09 0.51
N ILE A 332 -4.68 -0.88 0.23
CA ILE A 332 -3.80 -1.50 1.23
C ILE A 332 -2.65 -0.54 1.56
N ASN A 333 -2.22 -0.51 2.84
CA ASN A 333 -1.16 0.36 3.35
C ASN A 333 -1.27 1.81 2.84
N PRO A 334 -2.46 2.45 2.96
CA PRO A 334 -2.79 3.69 2.25
C PRO A 334 -1.92 4.90 2.63
N ASN A 335 -1.32 4.85 3.82
CA ASN A 335 -0.48 5.90 4.38
C ASN A 335 1.02 5.65 4.14
N TYR A 336 1.38 4.59 3.41
CA TYR A 336 2.77 4.17 3.18
C TYR A 336 3.55 3.98 4.49
N GLU A 337 2.89 3.46 5.54
CA GLU A 337 3.49 3.38 6.89
C GLU A 337 4.63 2.37 6.95
N VAL A 338 4.47 1.29 6.20
CA VAL A 338 5.46 0.23 5.99
C VAL A 338 5.99 0.32 4.56
N ALA A 339 7.28 0.03 4.41
CA ALA A 339 7.94 0.06 3.12
C ALA A 339 7.54 -1.14 2.24
N GLU A 340 7.29 -0.89 0.96
CA GLU A 340 6.99 -1.92 -0.05
C GLU A 340 7.80 -1.68 -1.32
N SER A 341 8.02 -2.71 -2.14
CA SER A 341 8.75 -2.57 -3.41
C SER A 341 7.92 -1.92 -4.51
N ASP A 342 6.60 -2.11 -4.49
CA ASP A 342 5.63 -1.45 -5.34
C ASP A 342 4.46 -0.98 -4.48
N TYR A 343 3.90 0.18 -4.83
CA TYR A 343 2.67 0.70 -4.22
C TYR A 343 1.56 0.91 -5.26
N SER A 344 1.87 0.74 -6.55
CA SER A 344 0.94 0.97 -7.65
C SER A 344 -0.17 -0.09 -7.73
N ASN A 345 0.10 -1.27 -7.19
CA ASN A 345 -0.74 -2.45 -7.07
C ASN A 345 -1.53 -2.52 -5.73
N ASN A 346 -1.27 -1.63 -4.77
CA ASN A 346 -1.97 -1.58 -3.47
C ASN A 346 -3.45 -1.18 -3.57
N VAL A 347 -3.88 -0.64 -4.71
CA VAL A 347 -5.26 -0.21 -4.94
C VAL A 347 -5.98 -1.30 -5.73
N MET A 348 -7.17 -1.68 -5.31
CA MET A 348 -8.09 -2.52 -6.08
C MET A 348 -9.39 -1.76 -6.29
N LYS A 349 -9.94 -1.83 -7.50
CA LYS A 349 -11.22 -1.22 -7.85
C LYS A 349 -12.17 -2.24 -8.46
N CYS A 350 -13.45 -2.09 -8.16
CA CYS A 350 -14.54 -2.77 -8.84
C CYS A 350 -15.60 -1.76 -9.26
N ARG A 351 -16.33 -2.07 -10.32
CA ARG A 351 -17.63 -1.43 -10.52
C ARG A 351 -18.65 -2.11 -9.64
N SER A 352 -19.54 -1.31 -9.10
CA SER A 352 -20.67 -1.80 -8.31
C SER A 352 -21.96 -1.13 -8.73
N ARG A 353 -23.02 -1.94 -8.84
CA ARG A 353 -24.38 -1.45 -9.11
C ARG A 353 -25.27 -1.89 -7.99
N TYR A 354 -25.93 -0.96 -7.32
CA TYR A 354 -26.81 -1.21 -6.18
C TYR A 354 -28.23 -0.78 -6.53
N ASP A 355 -29.20 -1.70 -6.45
CA ASP A 355 -30.61 -1.41 -6.79
C ASP A 355 -31.51 -1.16 -5.58
N GLY A 356 -30.94 -1.15 -4.37
CA GLY A 356 -31.70 -1.05 -3.11
C GLY A 356 -32.12 -2.39 -2.52
N GLN A 357 -31.83 -3.52 -3.17
CA GLN A 357 -32.07 -4.87 -2.64
C GLN A 357 -30.88 -5.80 -2.85
N ARG A 358 -30.16 -5.63 -3.95
CA ARG A 358 -29.00 -6.41 -4.37
C ARG A 358 -27.90 -5.47 -4.84
N ILE A 359 -26.68 -5.98 -4.78
CA ILE A 359 -25.51 -5.34 -5.35
C ILE A 359 -24.83 -6.31 -6.29
N TRP A 360 -24.33 -5.81 -7.40
CA TRP A 360 -23.46 -6.54 -8.32
C TRP A 360 -22.10 -5.88 -8.33
N MET A 361 -21.06 -6.64 -8.02
CA MET A 361 -19.67 -6.25 -8.21
C MET A 361 -19.14 -6.92 -9.47
N TYR A 362 -18.43 -6.17 -10.30
CA TYR A 362 -17.90 -6.66 -11.56
C TYR A 362 -16.68 -5.87 -12.01
N ASN A 363 -15.85 -6.50 -12.85
CA ASN A 363 -14.59 -5.96 -13.34
C ASN A 363 -13.66 -5.54 -12.19
N CYS A 364 -13.60 -6.34 -11.13
CA CYS A 364 -12.65 -6.14 -10.05
C CYS A 364 -11.23 -6.37 -10.57
N HIS A 365 -10.32 -5.43 -10.31
CA HIS A 365 -8.93 -5.54 -10.72
C HIS A 365 -8.03 -4.67 -9.84
N THR A 366 -6.75 -5.01 -9.78
CA THR A 366 -5.71 -4.19 -9.12
C THR A 366 -5.29 -3.03 -10.01
N GLY A 367 -4.91 -1.92 -9.40
CA GLY A 367 -4.43 -0.72 -10.09
C GLY A 367 -3.21 -1.05 -10.95
N GLY A 368 -3.14 -0.45 -12.13
CA GLY A 368 -2.03 -0.66 -13.06
C GLY A 368 -2.06 -1.99 -13.83
N SER A 369 -3.02 -2.88 -13.56
CA SER A 369 -3.18 -4.15 -14.31
C SER A 369 -3.74 -3.95 -15.72
N PHE A 370 -4.43 -2.84 -15.96
CA PHE A 370 -4.96 -2.46 -17.27
C PHE A 370 -4.20 -1.30 -17.91
N SER A 371 -4.27 -1.24 -19.25
CA SER A 371 -3.77 -0.08 -19.99
C SER A 371 -4.55 1.18 -19.64
N GLU A 372 -3.92 2.35 -19.76
CA GLU A 372 -4.55 3.64 -19.43
C GLU A 372 -5.89 3.85 -20.17
N GLU A 373 -5.98 3.45 -21.45
CA GLU A 373 -7.24 3.53 -22.21
C GLU A 373 -8.34 2.61 -21.65
N THR A 374 -7.95 1.42 -21.17
CA THR A 374 -8.89 0.44 -20.60
C THR A 374 -9.36 0.88 -19.22
N GLU A 375 -8.47 1.45 -18.41
CA GLU A 375 -8.79 2.07 -17.12
C GLU A 375 -9.76 3.26 -17.31
N GLN A 376 -9.52 4.12 -18.30
CA GLN A 376 -10.44 5.22 -18.62
C GLN A 376 -11.82 4.72 -19.04
N LYS A 377 -11.88 3.63 -19.83
CA LYS A 377 -13.15 2.96 -20.16
C LYS A 377 -13.83 2.39 -18.93
N PHE A 378 -13.07 1.81 -18.00
CA PHE A 378 -13.61 1.37 -16.71
C PHE A 378 -14.23 2.53 -15.93
N ASP A 379 -13.61 3.70 -15.86
CA ASP A 379 -14.20 4.84 -15.13
C ASP A 379 -15.44 5.43 -15.87
N HIS A 380 -15.42 5.45 -17.20
CA HIS A 380 -16.46 6.11 -18.03
C HIS A 380 -17.57 5.20 -18.54
N PHE A 381 -17.51 3.88 -18.34
CA PHE A 381 -18.49 2.95 -18.87
C PHE A 381 -19.91 3.30 -18.39
N SER A 382 -20.84 3.51 -19.32
CA SER A 382 -22.25 3.88 -19.05
C SER A 382 -23.19 2.68 -19.16
N GLY A 383 -22.70 1.51 -18.76
CA GLY A 383 -23.48 0.27 -18.67
C GLY A 383 -23.49 -0.57 -19.94
N LEU A 384 -23.73 -1.87 -19.74
CA LEU A 384 -24.13 -2.81 -20.78
C LEU A 384 -25.39 -2.26 -21.45
N THR A 385 -25.31 -1.96 -22.74
CA THR A 385 -26.51 -1.74 -23.55
C THR A 385 -27.31 -3.03 -23.55
N ASN A 386 -28.49 -2.98 -22.95
CA ASN A 386 -29.45 -4.09 -22.83
C ASN A 386 -29.47 -5.04 -24.03
N ASN A 387 -29.54 -6.34 -23.73
CA ASN A 387 -30.15 -7.42 -24.51
C ASN A 387 -30.67 -7.00 -25.91
N LYS A 388 -29.84 -7.18 -26.94
CA LYS A 388 -30.38 -7.50 -28.26
C LYS A 388 -30.42 -9.01 -28.40
N VAL A 389 -31.58 -9.57 -28.08
CA VAL A 389 -32.04 -10.79 -28.74
C VAL A 389 -32.06 -10.50 -30.25
N SER A 390 -31.29 -11.27 -31.00
CA SER A 390 -31.57 -11.57 -32.41
C SER A 390 -31.65 -13.07 -32.57
#